data_AF-A0A933PX01-F1
#
_entry.id   AF-A0A933PX01-F1
#
_cell.length_a   1.000
_cell.length_b   1.000
_cell.length_c   1.000
_cell.angle_alpha   90.00
_cell.angle_beta   90.00
_cell.angle_gamma   90.00
#
_symmetry.space_group_name_H-M   'P 1'
#
loop_
_entity.id
_entity.type
_entity.pdbx_description
1 polymer ?
#
loop_
_entity_poly.entity_id
_entity_poly.type
_entity_poly.pdbx_seq_one_letter_code
_entity_poly.pdbx_strand_id
1 'polypeptide(L)'
;MKRALVCLFSFVFACMFVFAADVKKTNAVADIPDETKVTEKKKPAREEGGEQKRPDMQSLTGMAEMLKKTLELTDEQYKKVKELAEKGQKELDVKGAELKKIIEAFDAERAKDTPDLGKVKDAIEKRAKSLGEMEFLRFKFNIDIKPLLKPEQIEKMKEMRKKMEEHMKSARDKRGKATKEEKE
;
A
#
# COMPACT_ATOMS: atom_id res chain seq x y z
N MET A 1 -24.11 -25.46 -39.69
CA MET A 1 -24.58 -25.32 -38.28
C MET A 1 -23.90 -24.13 -37.60
N LYS A 2 -24.27 -22.87 -37.91
CA LYS A 2 -23.63 -21.65 -37.36
C LYS A 2 -24.60 -20.47 -37.13
N ARG A 3 -25.88 -20.72 -36.85
CA ARG A 3 -26.89 -19.63 -36.69
C ARG A 3 -27.69 -19.63 -35.39
N ALA A 4 -27.41 -20.54 -34.45
CA ALA A 4 -28.21 -20.68 -33.23
C ALA A 4 -27.63 -20.01 -31.98
N LEU A 5 -26.41 -19.44 -32.02
CA LEU A 5 -25.71 -18.99 -30.81
C LEU A 5 -25.81 -17.47 -30.52
N VAL A 6 -26.56 -16.71 -31.31
CA VAL A 6 -26.60 -15.24 -31.20
C VAL A 6 -27.78 -14.73 -30.36
N CYS A 7 -28.82 -15.54 -30.12
CA CYS A 7 -30.02 -15.08 -29.42
C CYS A 7 -29.98 -15.19 -27.88
N LEU A 8 -29.00 -15.89 -27.30
CA LEU A 8 -28.94 -16.11 -25.84
C LEU A 8 -28.19 -15.00 -25.07
N PHE A 9 -27.48 -14.10 -25.76
CA PHE A 9 -26.74 -13.02 -25.11
C PHE A 9 -27.56 -11.74 -24.86
N SER A 10 -28.71 -11.57 -25.52
CA SER A 10 -29.52 -10.35 -25.38
C SER A 10 -30.41 -10.32 -24.13
N PHE A 11 -30.62 -11.45 -23.46
CA PHE A 11 -31.57 -11.53 -22.33
C PHE A 11 -30.94 -11.25 -20.96
N VAL A 12 -29.61 -11.40 -20.82
CA VAL A 12 -28.92 -11.19 -19.54
C VAL A 12 -28.68 -9.69 -19.25
N PHE A 13 -28.66 -8.84 -20.28
CA PHE A 13 -28.41 -7.40 -20.11
C PHE A 13 -29.62 -6.60 -19.59
N ALA A 14 -30.83 -7.16 -19.60
CA ALA A 14 -32.04 -6.46 -19.17
C ALA A 14 -32.30 -6.51 -17.65
N CYS A 15 -31.70 -7.44 -16.90
CA CYS A 15 -31.94 -7.56 -15.46
C CYS A 15 -31.01 -6.72 -14.57
N MET A 16 -29.97 -6.09 -15.12
CA MET A 16 -29.02 -5.29 -14.34
C MET A 16 -29.47 -3.83 -14.11
N PHE A 17 -30.61 -3.39 -14.68
CA PHE A 17 -31.04 -1.98 -14.64
C PHE A 17 -32.14 -1.65 -13.61
N VAL A 18 -32.58 -2.58 -12.76
CA VAL A 18 -33.72 -2.36 -11.84
C VAL A 18 -33.32 -1.95 -10.41
N PHE A 19 -32.02 -1.90 -10.07
CA PHE A 19 -31.56 -1.56 -8.71
C PHE A 19 -31.04 -0.12 -8.54
N ALA A 20 -31.65 0.86 -9.20
CA ALA A 20 -31.23 2.28 -9.15
C ALA A 20 -32.31 3.26 -8.68
N ALA A 21 -33.27 2.81 -7.86
CA ALA A 21 -34.28 3.71 -7.30
C ALA A 21 -34.71 3.25 -5.89
N ASP A 22 -33.99 3.69 -4.86
CA ASP A 22 -34.57 4.35 -3.67
C ASP A 22 -33.52 4.46 -2.55
N VAL A 23 -32.81 5.59 -2.51
CA VAL A 23 -32.18 6.08 -1.27
C VAL A 23 -32.45 7.58 -1.19
N LYS A 24 -33.64 7.94 -0.72
CA LYS A 24 -34.00 9.29 -0.28
C LYS A 24 -34.32 9.24 1.22
N LYS A 25 -33.81 10.25 1.94
CA LYS A 25 -34.11 10.65 3.34
C LYS A 25 -33.34 9.83 4.40
N THR A 26 -32.64 10.39 5.37
CA THR A 26 -32.76 11.68 6.09
C THR A 26 -31.38 12.10 6.66
N ASN A 27 -30.88 13.29 6.31
CA ASN A 27 -29.84 13.95 7.12
C ASN A 27 -30.54 14.86 8.13
N ALA A 28 -30.76 14.34 9.33
CA ALA A 28 -31.04 15.17 10.50
C ALA A 28 -29.69 15.74 10.97
N VAL A 29 -29.51 17.04 10.77
CA VAL A 29 -28.37 17.79 11.33
C VAL A 29 -28.67 17.95 12.82
N ALA A 30 -27.96 17.20 13.65
CA ALA A 30 -27.95 17.44 15.09
C ALA A 30 -27.08 18.68 15.35
N ASP A 31 -27.65 19.67 16.03
CA ASP A 31 -26.94 20.83 16.54
C ASP A 31 -25.80 20.37 17.46
N ILE A 32 -24.56 20.66 17.05
CA ILE A 32 -23.36 20.44 17.86
C ILE A 32 -23.20 21.69 18.73
N PRO A 33 -23.23 21.57 20.08
CA PRO A 33 -22.95 22.70 20.95
C PRO A 33 -21.50 23.15 20.79
N ASP A 34 -21.35 24.44 20.50
CA ASP A 34 -20.08 25.16 20.36
C ASP A 34 -19.54 25.53 21.75
N GLU A 35 -18.83 24.59 22.39
CA GLU A 35 -18.02 24.91 23.56
C GLU A 35 -16.73 24.10 23.58
N THR A 36 -15.67 24.63 22.95
CA THR A 36 -14.30 24.25 23.34
C THR A 36 -13.39 25.47 23.47
N LYS A 37 -13.27 25.97 24.71
CA LYS A 37 -12.09 26.73 25.16
C LYS A 37 -10.86 25.82 25.06
N VAL A 38 -10.17 25.88 23.92
CA VAL A 38 -8.86 25.24 23.74
C VAL A 38 -7.84 26.06 24.52
N THR A 39 -7.40 25.53 25.66
CA THR A 39 -6.23 26.03 26.36
C THR A 39 -4.99 25.54 25.62
N GLU A 40 -4.27 26.48 24.99
CA GLU A 40 -2.99 26.23 24.32
C GLU A 40 -1.94 25.75 25.33
N LYS A 41 -1.82 24.44 25.53
CA LYS A 41 -0.63 23.83 26.11
C LYS A 41 0.50 23.88 25.08
N LYS A 42 1.38 24.86 25.25
CA LYS A 42 2.65 25.03 24.52
C LYS A 42 3.46 23.72 24.58
N LYS A 43 3.42 22.93 23.51
CA LYS A 43 4.15 21.67 23.37
C LYS A 43 5.66 21.97 23.37
N PRO A 44 6.48 21.30 24.20
CA PRO A 44 7.92 21.55 24.21
C PRO A 44 8.50 21.24 22.83
N ALA A 45 9.35 22.14 22.35
CA ALA A 45 10.08 22.00 21.10
C ALA A 45 10.77 20.64 21.09
N ARG A 46 10.32 19.77 20.19
CA ARG A 46 10.92 18.45 19.98
C ARG A 46 12.27 18.72 19.32
N GLU A 47 13.35 18.53 20.09
CA GLU A 47 14.71 18.56 19.55
C GLU A 47 14.77 17.70 18.29
N GLU A 48 15.24 18.29 17.20
CA GLU A 48 15.45 17.65 15.90
C GLU A 48 16.55 16.59 16.07
N GLY A 49 16.15 15.42 16.58
CA GLY A 49 17.01 14.27 16.73
C GLY A 49 17.61 13.91 15.38
N GLY A 50 18.95 13.89 15.35
CA GLY A 50 19.76 13.66 14.15
C GLY A 50 19.17 12.54 13.29
N GLU A 51 19.06 12.83 12.00
CA GLU A 51 18.47 11.99 10.98
C GLU A 51 19.27 10.69 10.86
N GLN A 52 18.96 9.74 11.75
CA GLN A 52 19.52 8.41 11.72
C GLN A 52 18.95 7.77 10.45
N LYS A 53 19.74 7.81 9.36
CA LYS A 53 19.42 7.22 8.05
C LYS A 53 19.11 5.76 8.25
N ARG A 54 17.83 5.47 8.54
CA ARG A 54 17.32 4.11 8.50
C ARG A 54 17.57 3.65 7.06
N PRO A 55 18.22 2.49 6.85
CA PRO A 55 18.32 1.95 5.52
C PRO A 55 16.92 1.95 4.96
N ASP A 56 16.78 2.57 3.79
CA ASP A 56 15.58 2.55 3.00
C ASP A 56 15.30 1.06 2.70
N MET A 57 14.51 0.44 3.57
CA MET A 57 14.01 -0.92 3.43
C MET A 57 12.87 -0.97 2.41
N GLN A 58 12.58 0.16 1.74
CA GLN A 58 11.51 0.29 0.77
C GLN A 58 11.99 0.15 -0.67
N SER A 59 13.28 0.35 -0.95
CA SER A 59 13.90 0.15 -2.25
C SER A 59 14.37 -1.30 -2.44
N LEU A 60 14.25 -1.74 -3.68
CA LEU A 60 14.75 -3.05 -4.09
C LEU A 60 16.28 -3.09 -4.07
N THR A 61 16.95 -1.96 -4.30
CA THR A 61 18.42 -1.86 -4.21
C THR A 61 18.88 -2.03 -2.77
N GLY A 62 18.22 -1.39 -1.79
CA GLY A 62 18.48 -1.63 -0.37
C GLY A 62 18.23 -3.10 0.02
N MET A 63 17.18 -3.71 -0.53
CA MET A 63 16.91 -5.14 -0.33
C MET A 63 18.02 -6.04 -0.89
N ALA A 64 18.57 -5.74 -2.08
CA ALA A 64 19.66 -6.50 -2.68
C ALA A 64 20.94 -6.47 -1.81
N GLU A 65 21.29 -5.31 -1.25
CA GLU A 65 22.42 -5.16 -0.31
C GLU A 65 22.20 -5.99 0.96
N MET A 66 20.99 -5.96 1.51
CA MET A 66 20.62 -6.75 2.69
C MET A 66 20.72 -8.25 2.39
N LEU A 67 20.22 -8.69 1.22
CA LEU A 67 20.28 -10.09 0.80
C LEU A 67 21.73 -10.55 0.61
N LYS A 68 22.62 -9.71 0.04
CA LYS A 68 24.05 -10.04 -0.09
C LYS A 68 24.65 -10.46 1.24
N LYS A 69 24.43 -9.64 2.27
CA LYS A 69 24.99 -9.86 3.61
C LYS A 69 24.31 -11.02 4.33
N THR A 70 22.99 -11.13 4.21
CA THR A 70 22.22 -12.06 5.05
C THR A 70 22.16 -13.47 4.48
N LEU A 71 22.15 -13.62 3.16
CA LEU A 71 22.15 -14.92 2.48
C LEU A 71 23.54 -15.34 1.99
N GLU A 72 24.57 -14.53 2.27
CA GLU A 72 25.95 -14.78 1.85
C GLU A 72 26.02 -15.09 0.35
N LEU A 73 25.41 -14.22 -0.45
CA LEU A 73 25.37 -14.39 -1.91
C LEU A 73 26.79 -14.34 -2.47
N THR A 74 27.09 -15.22 -3.42
CA THR A 74 28.33 -15.09 -4.21
C THR A 74 28.29 -13.79 -5.02
N ASP A 75 29.44 -13.28 -5.45
CA ASP A 75 29.48 -12.06 -6.25
C ASP A 75 28.70 -12.18 -7.57
N GLU A 76 28.71 -13.38 -8.18
CA GLU A 76 27.90 -13.66 -9.37
C GLU A 76 26.39 -13.64 -9.09
N GLN A 77 25.94 -14.27 -8.00
CA GLN A 77 24.53 -14.25 -7.59
C GLN A 77 24.11 -12.82 -7.27
N TYR A 78 24.91 -12.10 -6.48
CA TYR A 78 24.64 -10.73 -6.09
C TYR A 78 24.57 -9.79 -7.29
N LYS A 79 25.46 -9.92 -8.29
CA LYS A 79 25.38 -9.13 -9.51
C LYS A 79 24.02 -9.29 -10.22
N LYS A 80 23.56 -10.54 -10.40
CA LYS A 80 22.25 -10.82 -11.02
C LYS A 80 21.08 -10.28 -10.18
N VAL A 81 21.13 -10.45 -8.85
CA VAL A 81 20.11 -9.91 -7.94
C VAL A 81 20.09 -8.39 -7.99
N LYS A 82 21.25 -7.73 -8.05
CA LYS A 82 21.37 -6.27 -8.17
C LYS A 82 20.80 -5.76 -9.48
N GLU A 83 21.09 -6.41 -10.60
CA GLU A 83 20.51 -6.05 -11.91
C GLU A 83 18.98 -6.15 -11.90
N LEU A 84 18.42 -7.22 -11.32
CA LEU A 84 16.97 -7.36 -11.12
C LEU A 84 16.41 -6.25 -10.22
N ALA A 85 17.12 -5.91 -9.14
CA ALA A 85 16.71 -4.88 -8.20
C ALA A 85 16.72 -3.49 -8.83
N GLU A 86 17.76 -3.13 -9.58
CA GLU A 86 17.86 -1.85 -10.29
C GLU A 86 16.76 -1.70 -11.35
N LYS A 87 16.48 -2.77 -12.11
CA LYS A 87 15.39 -2.77 -13.08
C LYS A 87 14.04 -2.57 -12.38
N GLY A 88 13.75 -3.38 -11.37
CA GLY A 88 12.50 -3.27 -10.61
C GLY A 88 12.37 -1.91 -9.91
N GLN A 89 13.48 -1.34 -9.43
CA GLN A 89 13.48 -0.04 -8.77
C GLN A 89 13.08 1.07 -9.74
N LYS A 90 13.60 1.06 -10.99
CA LYS A 90 13.18 2.02 -12.01
C LYS A 90 11.67 1.93 -12.30
N GLU A 91 11.13 0.71 -12.38
CA GLU A 91 9.69 0.51 -12.55
C GLU A 91 8.89 1.05 -11.34
N LEU A 92 9.38 0.82 -10.12
CA LEU A 92 8.79 1.36 -8.89
C LEU A 92 8.88 2.89 -8.81
N ASP A 93 9.98 3.50 -9.26
CA ASP A 93 10.16 4.95 -9.24
C ASP A 93 9.16 5.64 -10.17
N VAL A 94 8.93 5.07 -11.36
CA VAL A 94 7.89 5.53 -12.30
C VAL A 94 6.51 5.45 -11.64
N LYS A 95 6.18 4.31 -11.00
CA LYS A 95 4.90 4.13 -10.30
C LYS A 95 4.76 5.03 -9.08
N GLY A 96 5.84 5.30 -8.37
CA GLY A 96 5.90 6.24 -7.26
C GLY A 96 5.61 7.67 -7.71
N ALA A 97 6.16 8.08 -8.86
CA ALA A 97 5.87 9.39 -9.45
C ALA A 97 4.40 9.51 -9.92
N GLU A 98 3.84 8.45 -10.52
CA GLU A 98 2.41 8.39 -10.86
C GLU A 98 1.52 8.51 -9.61
N LEU A 99 1.83 7.74 -8.57
CA LEU A 99 1.13 7.77 -7.29
C LEU A 99 1.18 9.16 -6.63
N LYS A 100 2.34 9.82 -6.66
CA LYS A 100 2.50 11.18 -6.14
C LYS A 100 1.56 12.16 -6.82
N LYS A 101 1.48 12.13 -8.16
CA LYS A 101 0.54 12.98 -8.93
C LYS A 101 -0.92 12.70 -8.58
N ILE A 102 -1.29 11.43 -8.37
CA ILE A 102 -2.64 11.05 -7.94
C ILE A 102 -2.97 11.63 -6.56
N ILE A 103 -2.02 11.57 -5.62
CA ILE A 103 -2.19 12.14 -4.27
C ILE A 103 -2.32 13.67 -4.34
N GLU A 104 -1.47 14.35 -5.11
CA GLU A 104 -1.55 15.80 -5.31
C GLU A 104 -2.90 16.22 -5.90
N ALA A 105 -3.40 15.49 -6.90
CA ALA A 105 -4.71 15.75 -7.50
C ALA A 105 -5.87 15.50 -6.52
N PHE A 106 -5.77 14.43 -5.72
CA PHE A 106 -6.75 14.13 -4.66
C PHE A 106 -6.78 15.23 -3.60
N ASP A 107 -5.62 15.67 -3.11
CA ASP A 107 -5.52 16.72 -2.10
C ASP A 107 -6.01 18.06 -2.63
N ALA A 108 -5.72 18.39 -3.90
CA ALA A 108 -6.23 19.59 -4.55
C ALA A 108 -7.76 19.58 -4.70
N GLU A 109 -8.36 18.45 -5.05
CA GLU A 109 -9.83 18.33 -5.15
C GLU A 109 -10.49 18.41 -3.77
N ARG A 110 -9.90 17.75 -2.77
CA ARG A 110 -10.38 17.75 -1.39
C ARG A 110 -10.32 19.13 -0.73
N ALA A 111 -9.39 19.98 -1.15
CA ALA A 111 -9.23 21.34 -0.60
C ALA A 111 -10.26 22.36 -1.10
N LYS A 112 -11.13 22.00 -2.06
CA LYS A 112 -12.18 22.89 -2.56
C LYS A 112 -13.36 22.99 -1.59
N ASP A 113 -14.06 24.13 -1.63
CA ASP A 113 -15.30 24.33 -0.85
C ASP A 113 -16.40 23.33 -1.22
N THR A 114 -16.45 22.93 -2.50
CA THR A 114 -17.38 21.93 -3.03
C THR A 114 -16.61 20.88 -3.85
N PRO A 115 -16.04 19.84 -3.20
CA PRO A 115 -15.29 18.81 -3.90
C PRO A 115 -16.17 18.00 -4.86
N ASP A 116 -15.63 17.69 -6.03
CA ASP A 116 -16.25 16.78 -6.98
C ASP A 116 -16.06 15.32 -6.54
N LEU A 117 -17.13 14.72 -6.01
CA LEU A 117 -17.11 13.33 -5.53
C LEU A 117 -16.75 12.30 -6.61
N GLY A 118 -17.01 12.59 -7.89
CA GLY A 118 -16.62 11.74 -9.01
C GLY A 118 -15.09 11.71 -9.16
N LYS A 119 -14.45 12.87 -9.07
CA LYS A 119 -12.97 12.98 -9.12
C LYS A 119 -12.30 12.38 -7.88
N VAL A 120 -12.89 12.58 -6.70
CA VAL A 120 -12.42 11.95 -5.46
C VAL A 120 -12.45 10.42 -5.59
N LYS A 121 -13.56 9.86 -6.08
CA LYS A 121 -13.69 8.41 -6.31
C LYS A 121 -12.66 7.89 -7.32
N ASP A 122 -12.51 8.55 -8.47
CA ASP A 122 -11.53 8.17 -9.50
C ASP A 122 -10.09 8.21 -8.97
N ALA A 123 -9.74 9.24 -8.18
CA ALA A 123 -8.42 9.32 -7.56
C ALA A 123 -8.16 8.20 -6.55
N ILE A 124 -9.17 7.81 -5.75
CA ILE A 124 -9.08 6.68 -4.82
C ILE A 124 -8.84 5.37 -5.58
N GLU A 125 -9.58 5.13 -6.66
CA GLU A 125 -9.43 3.91 -7.50
C GLU A 125 -8.04 3.86 -8.16
N LYS A 126 -7.58 4.97 -8.74
CA LYS A 126 -6.23 5.08 -9.33
C LYS A 126 -5.13 4.88 -8.29
N ARG A 127 -5.30 5.42 -7.08
CA ARG A 127 -4.38 5.23 -5.97
C ARG A 127 -4.30 3.75 -5.58
N ALA A 128 -5.44 3.09 -5.39
CA ALA A 128 -5.49 1.67 -5.04
C ALA A 128 -4.81 0.80 -6.11
N LYS A 129 -5.09 1.07 -7.39
CA LYS A 129 -4.44 0.39 -8.51
C LYS A 129 -2.92 0.56 -8.49
N SER A 130 -2.43 1.79 -8.34
CA SER A 130 -0.99 2.09 -8.33
C SER A 130 -0.27 1.38 -7.19
N LEU A 131 -0.87 1.37 -5.99
CA LEU A 131 -0.34 0.64 -4.84
C LEU A 131 -0.29 -0.88 -5.09
N GLY A 132 -1.35 -1.44 -5.69
CA GLY A 132 -1.38 -2.85 -6.07
C GLY A 132 -0.30 -3.23 -7.07
N GLU A 133 -0.07 -2.38 -8.08
CA GLU A 133 1.00 -2.58 -9.07
C GLU A 133 2.39 -2.51 -8.43
N MET A 134 2.64 -1.56 -7.53
CA MET A 134 3.90 -1.47 -6.79
C MET A 134 4.16 -2.70 -5.92
N GLU A 135 3.13 -3.21 -5.22
CA GLU A 135 3.27 -4.42 -4.40
C GLU A 135 3.50 -5.66 -5.27
N PHE A 136 2.82 -5.75 -6.42
CA PHE A 136 3.06 -6.79 -7.40
C PHE A 136 4.52 -6.79 -7.90
N LEU A 137 5.10 -5.62 -8.19
CA LEU A 137 6.51 -5.52 -8.60
C LEU A 137 7.48 -6.03 -7.53
N ARG A 138 7.24 -5.71 -6.26
CA ARG A 138 8.02 -6.23 -5.13
C ARG A 138 7.88 -7.74 -4.98
N PHE A 139 6.67 -8.25 -5.14
CA PHE A 139 6.42 -9.69 -5.10
C PHE A 139 7.08 -10.41 -6.28
N LYS A 140 7.03 -9.82 -7.48
CA LYS A 140 7.70 -10.33 -8.67
C LYS A 140 9.21 -10.40 -8.48
N PHE A 141 9.85 -9.34 -7.97
CA PHE A 141 11.27 -9.38 -7.62
C PHE A 141 11.60 -10.56 -6.68
N ASN A 142 10.80 -10.77 -5.64
CA ASN A 142 10.96 -11.90 -4.72
C ASN A 142 10.80 -13.28 -5.38
N ILE A 143 10.06 -13.40 -6.48
CA ILE A 143 9.96 -14.63 -7.27
C ILE A 143 11.19 -14.77 -8.16
N ASP A 144 11.55 -13.70 -8.87
CA ASP A 144 12.63 -13.70 -9.87
C ASP A 144 14.01 -13.97 -9.25
N ILE A 145 14.22 -13.65 -7.97
CA ILE A 145 15.46 -14.00 -7.26
C ILE A 145 15.56 -15.48 -6.88
N LYS A 146 14.44 -16.20 -6.68
CA LYS A 146 14.48 -17.57 -6.15
C LYS A 146 15.31 -18.54 -7.01
N PRO A 147 15.21 -18.53 -8.35
CA PRO A 147 16.03 -19.39 -9.20
C PRO A 147 17.53 -19.09 -9.12
N LEU A 148 17.93 -17.93 -8.60
CA LEU A 148 19.34 -17.55 -8.43
C LEU A 148 19.94 -18.06 -7.11
N LEU A 149 19.11 -18.54 -6.19
CA LEU A 149 19.51 -18.93 -4.84
C LEU A 149 19.72 -20.44 -4.74
N LYS A 150 20.64 -20.85 -3.86
CA LYS A 150 20.79 -22.24 -3.44
C LYS A 150 19.61 -22.65 -2.53
N PRO A 151 19.26 -23.96 -2.44
CA PRO A 151 18.20 -24.43 -1.57
C PRO A 151 18.34 -23.96 -0.11
N GLU A 152 19.56 -24.00 0.44
CA GLU A 152 19.86 -23.55 1.80
C GLU A 152 19.57 -22.05 2.00
N GLN A 153 19.88 -21.22 0.99
CA GLN A 153 19.60 -19.78 1.02
C GLN A 153 18.08 -19.51 0.95
N ILE A 154 17.32 -20.35 0.24
CA ILE A 154 15.86 -20.27 0.18
C ILE A 154 15.24 -20.59 1.54
N GLU A 155 15.73 -21.61 2.25
CA GLU A 155 15.26 -21.93 3.60
C GLU A 155 15.57 -20.79 4.58
N LYS A 156 16.79 -20.25 4.55
CA LYS A 156 17.17 -19.06 5.35
C LYS A 156 16.23 -17.87 5.05
N MET A 157 15.86 -17.68 3.79
CA MET A 157 14.88 -16.65 3.40
C MET A 157 13.47 -16.90 3.96
N LYS A 158 13.01 -18.15 4.02
CA LYS A 158 11.72 -18.50 4.65
C LYS A 158 11.76 -18.25 6.16
N GLU A 159 12.84 -18.62 6.84
CA GLU A 159 13.00 -18.39 8.27
C GLU A 159 12.99 -16.90 8.62
N MET A 160 13.68 -16.08 7.83
CA MET A 160 13.66 -14.62 8.01
C MET A 160 12.23 -14.05 7.91
N ARG A 161 11.45 -14.53 6.94
CA ARG A 161 10.04 -14.10 6.78
C ARG A 161 9.22 -14.48 8.00
N LYS A 162 9.36 -15.71 8.49
CA LYS A 162 8.66 -16.19 9.69
C LYS A 162 9.01 -15.35 10.93
N LYS A 163 10.30 -15.06 11.16
CA LYS A 163 10.75 -14.20 12.27
C LYS A 163 10.17 -12.79 12.16
N MET A 164 10.11 -12.24 10.95
CA MET A 164 9.52 -10.92 10.72
C MET A 164 8.00 -10.92 10.99
N GLU A 165 7.28 -11.97 10.59
CA GLU A 165 5.86 -12.14 10.88
C GLU A 165 5.59 -12.26 12.39
N GLU A 166 6.39 -13.06 13.11
CA GLU A 166 6.31 -13.18 14.57
C GLU A 166 6.58 -11.84 15.27
N HIS A 167 7.56 -11.07 14.79
CA HIS A 167 7.82 -9.73 15.31
C HIS A 167 6.63 -8.79 15.06
N MET A 168 6.04 -8.81 13.87
CA MET A 168 4.88 -7.99 13.54
C MET A 168 3.64 -8.37 14.37
N LYS A 169 3.42 -9.67 14.59
CA LYS A 169 2.33 -10.18 15.44
C LYS A 169 2.51 -9.72 16.89
N SER A 170 3.70 -9.91 17.47
CA SER A 170 3.97 -9.48 18.85
C SER A 170 3.84 -7.95 19.03
N ALA A 171 4.24 -7.16 18.03
CA ALA A 171 4.05 -5.71 18.05
C ALA A 171 2.56 -5.32 18.00
N ARG A 172 1.75 -6.03 17.20
CA ARG A 172 0.30 -5.83 17.13
C ARG A 172 -0.38 -6.17 18.46
N ASP A 173 0.00 -7.29 19.08
CA ASP A 173 -0.57 -7.73 20.35
C ASP A 173 -0.27 -6.74 21.49
N LYS A 174 0.95 -6.20 21.54
CA LYS A 174 1.32 -5.15 22.51
C LYS A 174 0.50 -3.88 22.35
N ARG A 175 0.28 -3.42 21.10
CA ARG A 175 -0.56 -2.24 20.84
C ARG A 175 -2.02 -2.46 21.24
N GLY A 176 -2.56 -3.67 20.98
CA GLY A 176 -3.94 -4.00 21.34
C GLY A 176 -4.18 -4.05 22.86
N LYS A 177 -3.17 -4.42 23.66
CA LYS A 177 -3.25 -4.40 25.13
C LYS A 177 -3.24 -2.98 25.70
N ALA A 178 -2.32 -2.12 25.24
CA ALA A 178 -2.23 -0.73 25.69
C ALA A 178 -3.55 0.04 25.52
N THR A 179 -4.26 -0.19 24.41
CA THR A 179 -5.55 0.47 24.15
C THR A 179 -6.72 -0.02 25.01
N LYS A 180 -6.58 -1.17 25.70
CA LYS A 180 -7.59 -1.67 26.64
C LYS A 180 -7.39 -1.10 28.04
N GLU A 181 -6.14 -1.00 28.48
CA GLU A 181 -5.80 -0.46 29.81
C GLU A 181 -6.09 1.06 29.93
N GLU A 182 -6.12 1.84 28.84
CA GLU A 182 -6.52 3.26 28.87
C GLU A 182 -8.04 3.50 28.95
N LYS A 183 -8.87 2.45 28.86
CA LYS A 183 -10.34 2.55 28.89
C LYS A 183 -10.97 2.06 30.19
N GLU A 184 -10.16 1.52 31.10
CA GLU A 184 -10.54 1.13 32.46
C GLU A 184 -10.08 2.20 33.45
#